data_AF-A0A8T8T2Y3-F1
#
_entry.id   AF-A0A8T8T2Y3-F1
#
_cell.length_a   1.000
_cell.length_b   1.000
_cell.length_c   1.000
_cell.angle_alpha   90.00
_cell.angle_beta   90.00
_cell.angle_gamma   90.00
#
_symmetry.space_group_name_H-M   'P 1'
#
loop_
_entity.id
_entity.type
_entity.pdbx_description
1 polymer ?
#
loop_
_entity_poly.entity_id
_entity_poly.type
_entity_poly.pdbx_seq_one_letter_code
_entity_poly.pdbx_strand_id
1 'polypeptide(L)'
;MSGLLAEARLNDICRRIAGLPSKRLVFDRLMQEAKRLRLFTGSSVNEICYQLGFKDPAYFSRFFTRNAGVTPGEYRVSKGAVE
;
A
#
# COMPACT_ATOMS: atom_id res chain seq x y z
N MET A 1 -19.27 -23.00 -17.56
CA MET A 1 -18.52 -22.61 -16.35
C MET A 1 -17.22 -21.91 -16.75
N SER A 2 -17.19 -20.57 -16.80
CA SER A 2 -15.96 -19.73 -16.83
C SER A 2 -16.30 -18.24 -16.60
N GLY A 3 -17.17 -17.95 -15.64
CA GLY A 3 -17.57 -16.57 -15.25
C GLY A 3 -16.94 -16.12 -13.93
N LEU A 4 -15.90 -16.82 -13.46
CA LEU A 4 -15.19 -16.51 -12.23
C LEU A 4 -14.29 -15.29 -12.49
N LEU A 5 -14.64 -14.16 -11.88
CA LEU A 5 -13.77 -12.99 -11.66
C LEU A 5 -13.29 -12.23 -12.90
N ALA A 6 -14.18 -11.93 -13.86
CA ALA A 6 -13.91 -10.84 -14.81
C ALA A 6 -13.65 -9.54 -14.04
N GLU A 7 -12.64 -8.75 -14.44
CA GLU A 7 -12.21 -7.51 -13.77
C GLU A 7 -13.38 -6.55 -13.47
N ALA A 8 -14.34 -6.46 -14.40
CA ALA A 8 -15.55 -5.66 -14.25
C ALA A 8 -16.45 -6.14 -13.09
N ARG A 9 -16.65 -7.46 -12.95
CA ARG A 9 -17.47 -8.04 -11.88
C ARG A 9 -16.80 -7.88 -10.51
N LEU A 10 -15.48 -8.03 -10.43
CA LEU A 10 -14.75 -7.78 -9.19
C LEU A 10 -14.87 -6.30 -8.76
N ASN A 11 -14.67 -5.38 -9.71
CA ASN A 11 -14.83 -3.95 -9.45
C ASN A 11 -16.24 -3.58 -8.99
N ASP A 12 -17.27 -4.13 -9.62
CA ASP A 12 -18.67 -3.90 -9.25
C ASP A 12 -18.97 -4.38 -7.82
N ILE A 13 -18.54 -5.60 -7.49
CA ILE A 13 -18.69 -6.16 -6.14
C ILE A 13 -17.96 -5.29 -5.10
N CYS A 14 -16.72 -4.87 -5.36
CA CYS A 14 -15.97 -4.00 -4.46
C CYS A 14 -16.66 -2.66 -4.24
N ARG A 15 -17.18 -2.03 -5.31
CA ARG A 15 -17.93 -0.77 -5.20
C ARG A 15 -19.21 -0.95 -4.38
N ARG A 16 -19.94 -2.05 -4.59
CA ARG A 16 -21.20 -2.31 -3.88
C ARG A 16 -21.00 -2.58 -2.39
N ILE A 17 -19.94 -3.31 -2.01
CA ILE A 17 -19.72 -3.72 -0.61
C ILE A 17 -18.93 -2.66 0.16
N ALA A 18 -17.87 -2.11 -0.44
CA ALA A 18 -16.93 -1.23 0.25
C ALA A 18 -16.98 0.24 -0.23
N GLY A 19 -17.83 0.57 -1.20
CA GLY A 19 -17.91 1.92 -1.77
C GLY A 19 -16.72 2.30 -2.65
N LEU A 20 -15.75 1.41 -2.86
CA LEU A 20 -14.47 1.71 -3.47
C LEU A 20 -14.12 0.71 -4.60
N PRO A 21 -13.42 1.15 -5.66
CA PRO A 21 -12.89 0.25 -6.68
C PRO A 21 -11.90 -0.77 -6.08
N SER A 22 -11.82 -1.97 -6.67
CA SER A 22 -10.95 -3.05 -6.15
C SER A 22 -9.48 -2.63 -6.01
N LYS A 23 -8.96 -1.92 -7.03
CA LYS A 23 -7.60 -1.35 -7.03
C LYS A 23 -7.36 -0.40 -5.86
N ARG A 24 -8.37 0.39 -5.47
CA ARG A 24 -8.23 1.32 -4.35
C ARG A 24 -8.10 0.58 -3.03
N LEU A 25 -8.93 -0.46 -2.82
CA LEU A 25 -8.85 -1.30 -1.64
C LEU A 25 -7.48 -1.98 -1.48
N VAL A 26 -6.94 -2.51 -2.58
CA VAL A 26 -5.60 -3.11 -2.58
C VAL A 26 -4.54 -2.08 -2.23
N PHE A 27 -4.60 -0.88 -2.82
CA PHE A 27 -3.64 0.18 -2.53
C PHE A 27 -3.73 0.70 -1.10
N ASP A 28 -4.94 0.85 -0.55
CA ASP A 28 -5.13 1.26 0.84
C ASP A 28 -4.54 0.19 1.79
N ARG A 29 -4.75 -1.09 1.50
CA ARG A 29 -4.17 -2.19 2.28
C ARG A 29 -2.65 -2.23 2.19
N LEU A 30 -2.08 -2.09 0.98
CA LEU A 30 -0.63 -2.00 0.79
C LEU A 30 -0.03 -0.81 1.54
N MET A 31 -0.72 0.33 1.55
CA MET A 31 -0.26 1.53 2.25
C MET A 31 -0.28 1.32 3.78
N GLN A 32 -1.30 0.67 4.32
CA GLN A 32 -1.37 0.33 5.74
C GLN A 32 -0.19 -0.57 6.15
N GLU A 33 0.08 -1.62 5.39
CA GLU A 33 1.21 -2.51 5.69
C GLU A 33 2.56 -1.82 5.50
N ALA A 34 2.72 -0.97 4.48
CA ALA A 34 3.94 -0.17 4.30
C ALA A 34 4.23 0.73 5.51
N LYS A 35 3.20 1.41 6.04
CA LYS A 35 3.31 2.22 7.27
C LYS A 35 3.68 1.36 8.47
N ARG A 36 3.02 0.20 8.64
CA ARG A 36 3.29 -0.72 9.75
C ARG A 36 4.73 -1.23 9.73
N LEU A 37 5.19 -1.73 8.58
CA LEU A 37 6.57 -2.19 8.41
C LEU A 37 7.56 -1.05 8.66
N ARG A 38 7.24 0.16 8.17
CA ARG A 38 8.15 1.30 8.37
C ARG A 38 8.29 1.70 9.84
N LEU A 39 7.25 1.57 10.65
CA LEU A 39 7.25 1.94 12.07
C LEU A 39 7.78 0.83 12.97
N PHE A 40 7.33 -0.41 12.75
CA PHE A 40 7.51 -1.50 13.71
C PHE A 40 8.63 -2.48 13.33
N THR A 41 9.34 -2.26 12.23
CA THR A 41 10.50 -3.08 11.87
C THR A 41 11.73 -2.21 11.59
N GLY A 42 12.91 -2.83 11.65
CA GLY A 42 14.17 -2.23 11.22
C GLY A 42 14.36 -2.19 9.70
N SER A 43 13.41 -2.74 8.91
CA SER A 43 13.57 -2.94 7.48
C SER A 43 13.85 -1.63 6.73
N SER A 44 14.72 -1.74 5.74
CA SER A 44 15.00 -0.70 4.76
C SER A 44 13.81 -0.46 3.83
N VAL A 45 13.80 0.68 3.16
CA VAL A 45 12.77 1.04 2.19
C VAL A 45 12.72 0.02 1.04
N ASN A 46 13.88 -0.50 0.61
CA ASN A 46 13.98 -1.48 -0.46
C ASN A 46 13.41 -2.84 -0.05
N GLU A 47 13.70 -3.32 1.16
CA GLU A 47 13.14 -4.57 1.67
C GLU A 47 11.61 -4.49 1.78
N ILE A 48 11.08 -3.38 2.31
CA ILE A 48 9.63 -3.15 2.41
C ILE A 48 8.99 -3.14 1.02
N CYS A 49 9.63 -2.48 0.04
CA CYS A 49 9.19 -2.46 -1.35
C CYS A 49 8.99 -3.88 -1.89
N TYR A 50 10.05 -4.70 -1.83
CA TYR A 50 10.01 -6.06 -2.38
C TYR A 50 9.07 -6.98 -1.59
N GLN A 51 9.01 -6.85 -0.26
CA GLN A 51 8.09 -7.62 0.58
C GLN A 51 6.61 -7.36 0.23
N LEU A 52 6.28 -6.14 -0.18
CA LEU A 52 4.93 -5.77 -0.60
C LEU A 52 4.64 -6.08 -2.08
N GLY A 53 5.56 -6.75 -2.77
CA GLY A 53 5.38 -7.17 -4.17
C GLY A 53 5.62 -6.07 -5.20
N PHE A 54 6.17 -4.92 -4.81
CA PHE A 54 6.63 -3.92 -5.76
C PHE A 54 7.96 -4.36 -6.39
N LYS A 55 8.10 -4.13 -7.71
CA LYS A 55 9.30 -4.49 -8.46
C LYS A 55 10.37 -3.40 -8.48
N ASP A 56 9.99 -2.17 -8.17
CA ASP A 56 10.84 -0.98 -8.29
C ASP A 56 10.73 -0.12 -7.01
N PRO A 57 11.82 0.03 -6.24
CA PRO A 57 11.87 0.91 -5.07
C PRO A 57 11.54 2.38 -5.35
N ALA A 58 11.86 2.90 -6.55
CA ALA A 58 11.55 4.28 -6.90
C ALA A 58 10.03 4.46 -7.09
N TYR A 59 9.37 3.50 -7.75
CA TYR A 59 7.92 3.47 -7.85
C TYR A 59 7.24 3.28 -6.49
N PHE A 60 7.74 2.39 -5.63
CA PHE A 60 7.25 2.26 -4.25
C PHE A 60 7.37 3.58 -3.48
N SER A 61 8.51 4.26 -3.57
CA SER A 61 8.73 5.54 -2.88
C SER A 61 7.74 6.61 -3.34
N ARG A 62 7.51 6.74 -4.66
CA ARG A 62 6.48 7.64 -5.21
C ARG A 62 5.07 7.27 -4.75
N PHE A 63 4.74 5.98 -4.76
CA PHE A 63 3.48 5.46 -4.25
C PHE A 63 3.28 5.84 -2.78
N PHE A 64 4.28 5.61 -1.94
CA PHE A 64 4.22 5.90 -0.51
C PHE A 64 4.05 7.40 -0.28
N THR A 65 4.90 8.24 -0.87
CA THR A 65 4.84 9.70 -0.70
C THR A 65 3.51 10.28 -1.13
N ARG A 66 2.96 9.84 -2.27
CA ARG A 66 1.65 10.31 -2.75
C ARG A 66 0.51 10.00 -1.79
N ASN A 67 0.58 8.88 -1.06
CA ASN A 67 -0.48 8.43 -0.16
C ASN A 67 -0.24 8.83 1.31
N ALA A 68 1.00 9.06 1.72
CA ALA A 68 1.37 9.42 3.10
C ALA A 68 1.68 10.91 3.29
N GLY A 69 1.94 11.65 2.21
CA GLY A 69 2.35 13.05 2.23
C GLY A 69 3.84 13.28 2.51
N VAL A 70 4.57 12.25 2.95
CA VAL A 70 6.01 12.29 3.28
C VAL A 70 6.72 11.06 2.73
N THR A 71 8.03 11.11 2.59
CA THR A 71 8.81 9.96 2.09
C THR A 71 8.80 8.79 3.09
N PRO A 72 9.03 7.55 2.63
CA PRO A 72 9.21 6.41 3.54
C PRO A 72 10.28 6.66 4.60
N GLY A 73 11.38 7.31 4.21
CA GLY A 73 12.49 7.66 5.11
C GLY A 73 12.03 8.52 6.28
N GLU A 74 11.40 9.66 5.96
CA GLU A 74 10.87 10.64 6.90
C GLU A 74 9.74 10.09 7.77
N TYR A 75 8.93 9.17 7.24
CA TYR A 75 7.78 8.63 7.95
C TYR A 75 8.16 8.03 9.32
N ARG A 76 9.29 7.31 9.40
CA ARG A 76 9.80 6.74 10.66
C ARG A 76 10.22 7.83 11.65
N VAL A 77 10.92 8.86 11.17
CA VAL A 77 11.41 9.97 12.02
C VAL A 77 10.24 10.79 12.56
N SER A 78 9.23 11.07 11.72
CA SER A 78 8.06 11.88 12.10
C SER A 78 7.14 11.22 13.14
N LYS A 79 7.20 9.89 13.28
CA LYS A 79 6.31 9.12 14.17
C LYS A 79 7.04 8.41 15.31
N GLY A 80 8.35 8.19 15.20
CA GLY A 80 9.18 7.69 16.31
C GLY A 80 9.50 8.73 17.39
N ALA A 81 9.08 9.99 17.22
CA ALA A 81 9.15 11.03 18.24
C ALA A 81 7.86 11.16 19.07
N VAL A 82 6.88 10.28 18.85
CA VAL A 82 5.65 10.19 19.65
C VAL A 82 5.53 8.75 20.15
N GLU A 83 6.40 8.41 21.10
CA GLU A 83 6.21 7.45 22.19
C GLU A 83 7.38 7.57 23.17
#